data_AF-A0A920DK49-F1
#
_entry.id   AF-A0A920DK49-F1
#
_cell.length_a   1.000
_cell.length_b   1.000
_cell.length_c   1.000
_cell.angle_alpha   90.00
_cell.angle_beta   90.00
_cell.angle_gamma   90.00
#
_symmetry.space_group_name_H-M   'P 1'
#
loop_
_entity.id
_entity.type
_entity.pdbx_description
1 polymer ?
#
loop_
_entity_poly.entity_id
_entity_poly.type
_entity_poly.pdbx_seq_one_letter_code
_entity_poly.pdbx_strand_id
1 'polypeptide(L)' 'MLRTSYSQILNSSRDFSTGICDANCRLVAQAEHIPIHVGALAFAAESVDNISKVR' A
#
# COMPACT_ATOMS: atom_id res chain seq x y z
N MET A 1 0.41 -12.22 -1.47
CA MET A 1 1.15 -11.99 -2.72
C MET A 1 2.08 -13.16 -3.05
N LEU A 2 3.04 -13.50 -2.18
CA LEU A 2 4.10 -14.49 -2.47
C LEU A 2 3.62 -15.90 -2.89
N ARG A 3 2.50 -16.37 -2.33
CA ARG A 3 2.01 -17.75 -2.53
C ARG A 3 0.95 -17.87 -3.62
N THR A 4 0.42 -16.75 -4.08
CA THR A 4 -0.79 -16.70 -4.92
C THR A 4 -0.58 -15.96 -6.23
N SER A 5 0.49 -15.15 -6.35
CA SER A 5 0.83 -14.50 -7.60
C SER A 5 1.55 -15.45 -8.55
N TYR A 6 1.09 -15.52 -9.80
CA TYR A 6 1.81 -16.21 -10.88
C TYR A 6 3.01 -15.40 -11.39
N SER A 7 3.04 -14.09 -11.18
CA SER A 7 4.12 -13.21 -11.66
C SER A 7 5.40 -13.37 -10.84
N GLN A 8 6.51 -13.64 -11.53
CA GLN A 8 7.85 -13.73 -10.94
C GLN A 8 8.31 -12.41 -10.31
N ILE A 9 7.85 -11.29 -10.85
CA ILE A 9 8.10 -9.95 -10.31
C ILE A 9 7.55 -9.83 -8.88
N LEU A 10 6.37 -10.44 -8.63
CA LEU A 10 5.72 -10.36 -7.32
C LEU A 10 6.12 -11.51 -6.37
N ASN A 11 6.25 -12.74 -6.87
CA ASN A 11 6.48 -13.91 -6.00
C ASN A 11 7.96 -14.18 -5.69
N SER A 12 8.88 -13.81 -6.59
CA SER A 12 10.33 -14.02 -6.43
C SER A 12 11.03 -12.70 -6.11
N SER A 13 10.86 -11.68 -6.95
CA SER A 13 11.52 -10.37 -6.77
C SER A 13 10.88 -9.50 -5.70
N ARG A 14 9.66 -9.85 -5.25
CA ARG A 14 8.89 -9.13 -4.22
C ARG A 14 8.66 -7.66 -4.54
N ASP A 15 8.40 -7.36 -5.81
CA ASP A 15 8.10 -6.01 -6.27
C ASP A 15 6.65 -5.61 -5.94
N PHE A 16 6.37 -5.49 -4.65
CA PHE A 16 5.11 -5.01 -4.11
C PHE A 16 5.33 -4.44 -2.73
N SER A 17 4.34 -3.68 -2.24
CA SER A 17 4.30 -3.28 -0.85
C SER A 17 2.93 -3.43 -0.24
N THR A 18 2.87 -3.56 1.08
CA THR A 18 1.62 -3.74 1.82
C THR A 18 1.66 -2.89 3.09
N GLY A 19 0.55 -2.21 3.37
CA GLY A 19 0.44 -1.34 4.53
C GLY A 19 -0.97 -1.32 5.08
N ILE A 20 -1.08 -1.04 6.38
CA ILE A 20 -2.35 -0.80 7.05
C ILE A 20 -2.37 0.67 7.45
N CYS A 21 -3.43 1.38 7.06
CA CYS A 21 -3.68 2.74 7.49
C CYS A 21 -4.81 2.78 8.53
N ASP A 22 -4.74 3.72 9.47
CA ASP A 22 -5.82 4.00 10.41
C ASP A 22 -6.94 4.85 9.77
N ALA A 23 -7.97 5.16 10.55
CA ALA A 23 -9.09 6.01 10.11
C ALA A 23 -8.69 7.46 9.79
N ASN A 24 -7.47 7.88 10.14
CA ASN A 24 -6.91 9.19 9.80
C ASN A 24 -5.94 9.11 8.61
N CYS A 25 -5.98 8.01 7.84
CA CYS A 25 -5.10 7.75 6.71
C CYS A 25 -3.60 7.68 7.07
N ARG A 26 -3.26 7.50 8.35
CA ARG A 26 -1.87 7.34 8.80
C ARG A 26 -1.45 5.89 8.64
N LEU A 27 -0.28 5.67 8.05
CA LEU A 27 0.31 4.33 7.94
C LEU A 27 0.76 3.83 9.32
N VAL A 28 0.10 2.80 9.83
CA VAL A 28 0.33 2.27 11.20
C VAL A 28 1.06 0.94 11.23
N ALA A 29 1.04 0.18 10.13
CA ALA A 29 1.80 -1.06 9.99
C ALA A 29 2.19 -1.28 8.53
N GLN A 30 3.26 -2.06 8.33
CA GLN A 30 3.84 -2.28 7.02
C GLN A 30 4.35 -3.72 6.88
N ALA A 31 4.29 -4.22 5.66
CA ALA A 31 4.93 -5.44 5.20
C ALA A 31 5.53 -5.18 3.80
N GLU A 32 6.53 -5.96 3.42
CA GLU A 32 7.25 -5.92 2.14
C GLU A 32 7.52 -4.50 1.62
N HIS A 33 8.69 -3.96 1.95
CA HIS A 33 8.92 -2.53 1.85
C HIS A 33 9.77 -2.17 0.63
N ILE A 34 9.17 -1.49 -0.34
CA ILE A 34 9.89 -0.70 -1.35
C ILE A 34 9.74 0.78 -0.96
N PRO A 35 10.86 1.51 -0.74
CA PRO A 35 10.82 2.85 -0.15
C PRO A 35 9.87 3.82 -0.84
N ILE A 36 9.79 3.77 -2.17
CA ILE A 36 8.91 4.66 -2.95
C ILE A 36 7.42 4.34 -2.74
N HIS A 37 7.05 3.05 -2.61
CA HIS A 37 5.67 2.65 -2.36
C HIS A 37 5.21 3.09 -0.99
N VAL A 38 6.08 2.95 0.01
CA VAL A 38 5.76 3.24 1.40
C VAL A 38 5.45 4.71 1.63
N GLY A 39 6.25 5.60 1.03
CA GLY A 39 5.96 7.03 1.08
C GLY A 39 4.60 7.35 0.44
N ALA A 40 4.22 6.63 -0.62
CA ALA A 40 3.00 6.89 -1.39
C ALA A 40 1.71 6.32 -0.77
N LEU A 41 1.76 5.24 0.02
CA LEU A 41 0.57 4.57 0.56
C LEU A 41 -0.32 5.49 1.42
N ALA A 42 0.28 6.34 2.25
CA ALA A 42 -0.46 7.29 3.08
C ALA A 42 -1.16 8.36 2.22
N PHE A 43 -0.45 8.93 1.23
CA PHE A 43 -1.03 9.90 0.29
C PHE A 43 -2.19 9.31 -0.51
N ALA A 44 -2.07 8.04 -0.94
CA ALA A 44 -3.15 7.35 -1.64
C ALA A 44 -4.41 7.20 -0.76
N ALA A 45 -4.24 6.80 0.50
CA ALA A 45 -5.35 6.68 1.45
C ALA A 45 -6.06 8.02 1.70
N GLU A 46 -5.29 9.10 1.92
CA GLU A 46 -5.81 10.46 2.10
C GLU A 46 -6.57 10.94 0.86
N SER A 47 -6.06 10.63 -0.34
CA SER A 47 -6.71 11.03 -1.59
C SER A 47 -8.11 10.40 -1.73
N VAL A 48 -8.24 9.12 -1.39
CA VAL A 48 -9.53 8.42 -1.43
C VAL A 48 -10.49 8.96 -0.38
N ASP A 49 -10.02 9.19 0.84
CA ASP A 49 -10.82 9.79 1.93
C ASP A 49 -11.35 11.17 1.53
N ASN A 50 -10.49 12.03 0.98
CA ASN A 50 -10.88 13.36 0.50
C ASN A 50 -11.94 13.31 -0.61
N ILE A 51 -11.78 12.42 -1.60
CA ILE A 51 -12.78 12.25 -2.66
C ILE A 51 -14.12 11.76 -2.08
N SER A 52 -14.08 10.89 -1.08
CA SER A 52 -15.28 10.34 -0.45
C SER A 52 -16.11 11.38 0.31
N LYS A 53 -15.49 12.43 0.86
CA LYS A 53 -16.16 13.50 1.61
C LYS A 53 -16.84 14.56 0.74
N VAL A 54 -16.53 14.59 -0.55
CA VAL A 54 -17.07 15.55 -1.53
C VAL A 54 -18.28 14.97 -2.29
N ARG A 55 -18.60 13.69 -2.07
CA ARG A 55 -19.82 13.02 -2.54
C ARG A 55 -20.89 13.04 -1.46
#